data_AF-A0A7J2KJU5-F1
#
_entry.id   AF-A0A7J2KJU5-F1
#
_cell.length_a   1.000
_cell.length_b   1.000
_cell.length_c   1.000
_cell.angle_alpha   90.00
_cell.angle_beta   90.00
_cell.angle_gamma   90.00
#
_symmetry.space_group_name_H-M   'P 1'
#
loop_
_entity.id
_entity.type
_entity.pdbx_description
1 polymer ?
#
loop_
_entity_poly.entity_id
_entity_poly.type
_entity_poly.pdbx_seq_one_letter_code
_entity_poly.pdbx_strand_id
1 'polypeptide(L)'
;MNKKGQSAVGGLGMFMVIFITVIVGVVLFQTIAQNVGSSINTVSVDMNITTPANGGVYNFTNYRALSSVTITNATGGETIAAGNYTIANNQVVNGALATTLTVDDAEYASSLWNVAATGQPLTYIADSGGRAMASLIVIFFALLIAFVALEPTLRSGILEALGK
;
A
#
# COMPACT_ATOMS: atom_id res chain seq x y z
N MET A 1 20.97 -56.11 -5.63
CA MET A 1 20.71 -55.27 -4.45
C MET A 1 19.52 -54.35 -4.73
N ASN A 2 18.42 -54.54 -4.00
CA ASN A 2 17.17 -53.80 -4.14
C ASN A 2 17.34 -52.38 -3.58
N LYS A 3 17.39 -51.35 -4.44
CA LYS A 3 17.41 -49.93 -4.03
C LYS A 3 16.04 -49.41 -3.53
N LYS A 4 15.16 -50.28 -3.03
CA LYS A 4 13.79 -49.93 -2.63
C LYS A 4 13.70 -49.06 -1.37
N GLY A 5 14.78 -48.93 -0.59
CA GLY A 5 14.84 -48.07 0.60
C GLY A 5 15.36 -46.65 0.36
N GLN A 6 15.95 -46.35 -0.81
CA GLN A 6 16.60 -45.06 -1.06
C GLN A 6 15.62 -44.00 -1.61
N SER A 7 14.46 -44.42 -2.14
CA SER A 7 13.42 -43.51 -2.65
C SER A 7 12.55 -42.90 -1.54
N ALA A 8 12.33 -43.61 -0.43
CA ALA A 8 11.48 -43.12 0.67
C ALA A 8 12.14 -42.00 1.50
N VAL A 9 13.47 -42.10 1.73
CA VAL A 9 14.23 -41.07 2.45
C VAL A 9 14.45 -39.81 1.59
N GLY A 10 14.60 -39.99 0.26
CA GLY A 10 14.66 -38.86 -0.69
C GLY A 10 13.32 -38.12 -0.84
N GLY A 11 12.20 -38.85 -0.83
CA GLY A 11 10.86 -38.27 -0.93
C GLY A 11 10.49 -37.41 0.27
N LEU A 12 10.68 -37.92 1.49
CA LEU A 12 10.41 -37.16 2.73
C LEU A 12 11.28 -35.90 2.85
N GLY A 13 12.56 -35.99 2.48
CA GLY A 13 13.46 -34.84 2.45
C GLY A 13 13.00 -33.76 1.46
N MET A 14 12.56 -34.17 0.26
CA MET A 14 12.05 -33.25 -0.76
C MET A 14 10.74 -32.57 -0.30
N PHE A 15 9.80 -33.31 0.28
CA PHE A 15 8.57 -32.71 0.82
C PHE A 15 8.85 -31.68 1.92
N MET A 16 9.78 -31.96 2.83
CA MET A 16 10.18 -31.01 3.87
C MET A 16 10.80 -29.74 3.29
N VAL A 17 11.68 -29.86 2.30
CA VAL A 17 12.30 -28.69 1.62
C VAL A 17 11.25 -27.85 0.91
N ILE A 18 10.31 -28.47 0.19
CA ILE A 18 9.23 -27.76 -0.50
C ILE A 18 8.33 -27.05 0.52
N PHE A 19 7.96 -27.73 1.61
CA PHE A 19 7.12 -27.17 2.66
C PHE A 19 7.74 -25.92 3.29
N ILE A 20 9.03 -25.99 3.67
CA ILE A 20 9.78 -24.84 4.19
C ILE A 20 9.84 -23.71 3.15
N THR A 21 10.13 -24.05 1.89
CA THR A 21 10.20 -23.07 0.79
C THR A 21 8.88 -22.34 0.58
N VAL A 22 7.76 -23.05 0.63
CA VAL A 22 6.43 -22.46 0.51
C VAL A 22 6.12 -21.54 1.69
N ILE A 23 6.43 -21.96 2.93
CA ILE A 23 6.23 -21.10 4.12
C ILE A 23 7.02 -19.81 3.99
N VAL A 24 8.32 -19.91 3.70
CA VAL A 24 9.19 -18.73 3.54
C VAL A 24 8.68 -17.85 2.39
N GLY A 25 8.28 -18.46 1.28
CA GLY A 25 7.68 -17.76 0.15
C GLY A 25 6.43 -16.97 0.53
N VAL A 26 5.50 -17.56 1.30
CA VAL A 26 4.27 -16.90 1.74
C VAL A 26 4.56 -15.72 2.69
N VAL A 27 5.53 -15.87 3.61
CA VAL A 27 5.93 -14.78 4.52
C VAL A 27 6.52 -13.60 3.75
N LEU A 28 7.38 -13.87 2.77
CA LEU A 28 7.94 -12.84 1.89
C LEU A 28 6.85 -12.19 1.03
N PHE A 29 5.93 -13.00 0.48
CA PHE A 29 4.80 -12.53 -0.30
C PHE A 29 3.92 -11.55 0.49
N GLN A 30 3.60 -11.86 1.75
CA GLN A 30 2.81 -10.98 2.60
C GLN A 30 3.47 -9.61 2.76
N THR A 31 4.78 -9.57 3.02
CA THR A 31 5.54 -8.32 3.14
C THR A 31 5.52 -7.51 1.84
N ILE A 32 5.73 -8.17 0.70
CA ILE A 32 5.68 -7.52 -0.62
C ILE A 32 4.28 -6.97 -0.91
N ALA A 33 3.25 -7.78 -0.68
CA ALA A 33 1.86 -7.40 -0.94
C ALA A 33 1.43 -6.19 -0.08
N GLN A 34 1.85 -6.13 1.18
CA GLN A 34 1.59 -4.98 2.05
C GLN A 34 2.29 -3.71 1.56
N ASN A 35 3.58 -3.80 1.20
CA ASN A 35 4.34 -2.66 0.68
C ASN A 35 3.83 -2.15 -0.67
N VAL A 36 3.44 -3.07 -1.56
CA VAL A 36 2.78 -2.70 -2.83
C VAL A 36 1.43 -2.06 -2.53
N GLY A 37 0.63 -2.66 -1.65
CA GLY A 37 -0.68 -2.17 -1.24
C GLY A 37 -0.62 -0.73 -0.72
N SER A 38 0.34 -0.40 0.16
CA SER A 38 0.52 0.96 0.68
C SER A 38 1.04 1.95 -0.36
N SER A 39 1.62 1.48 -1.46
CA SER A 39 2.18 2.31 -2.53
C SER A 39 1.19 2.55 -3.67
N ILE A 40 0.14 1.73 -3.81
CA ILE A 40 -0.85 1.86 -4.90
C ILE A 40 -2.21 2.38 -4.43
N ASN A 41 -2.50 2.32 -3.13
CA ASN A 41 -3.79 2.73 -2.59
C ASN A 41 -3.73 4.13 -1.97
N THR A 42 -4.86 4.83 -2.09
CA THR A 42 -5.12 6.03 -1.29
C THR A 42 -5.71 5.63 0.06
N VAL A 43 -5.69 6.56 1.01
CA VAL A 43 -6.26 6.35 2.34
C VAL A 43 -7.27 7.44 2.67
N SER A 44 -8.28 7.10 3.45
CA SER A 44 -9.19 8.11 4.00
C SER A 44 -8.45 8.93 5.06
N VAL A 45 -8.61 10.24 5.01
CA VAL A 45 -8.11 11.19 5.98
C VAL A 45 -9.33 11.83 6.64
N ASP A 46 -9.42 11.71 7.96
CA ASP A 46 -10.44 12.37 8.79
C ASP A 46 -9.70 12.87 10.03
N MET A 47 -9.53 14.18 10.14
CA MET A 47 -8.72 14.75 11.22
C MET A 47 -9.17 16.15 11.60
N ASN A 48 -9.09 16.41 12.91
CA ASN A 48 -9.29 17.74 13.47
C ASN A 48 -7.96 18.50 13.48
N ILE A 49 -7.96 19.70 12.90
CA ILE A 49 -6.82 20.61 12.89
C ILE A 49 -7.21 21.92 13.55
N THR A 50 -6.29 22.53 14.28
CA THR A 50 -6.40 23.95 14.62
C THR A 50 -5.76 24.72 13.48
N THR A 51 -6.54 25.55 12.80
CA THR A 51 -6.02 26.35 11.72
C THR A 51 -5.04 27.40 12.21
N PRO A 52 -4.04 27.76 11.39
CA PRO A 52 -3.14 28.86 11.70
C PRO A 52 -3.88 30.21 11.61
N ALA A 53 -3.16 31.30 11.90
CA ALA A 53 -3.63 32.65 11.60
C ALA A 53 -3.94 32.81 10.10
N ASN A 54 -4.70 33.84 9.73
CA ASN A 54 -4.99 34.14 8.33
C ASN A 54 -3.70 34.26 7.50
N GLY A 55 -3.68 33.63 6.31
CA GLY A 55 -2.50 33.49 5.45
C GLY A 55 -1.44 32.51 5.97
N GLY A 56 -1.66 31.90 7.13
CA GLY A 56 -0.79 30.88 7.70
C GLY A 56 -1.06 29.51 7.09
N VAL A 57 -0.09 28.60 7.29
CA VAL A 57 -0.09 27.28 6.64
C VAL A 57 -0.09 26.15 7.66
N TYR A 58 -1.01 25.19 7.51
CA TYR A 58 -0.98 23.88 8.15
C TYR A 58 -0.36 22.84 7.20
N ASN A 59 0.56 22.02 7.72
CA ASN A 59 1.30 21.04 6.92
C ASN A 59 0.86 19.62 7.26
N PHE A 60 0.35 18.91 6.27
CA PHE A 60 0.08 17.47 6.32
C PHE A 60 1.36 16.70 5.94
N THR A 61 2.16 16.32 6.93
CA THR A 61 3.52 15.78 6.73
C THR A 61 3.61 14.34 6.23
N ASN A 62 2.50 13.59 6.24
CA ASN A 62 2.46 12.18 5.79
C ASN A 62 1.75 11.98 4.44
N TYR A 63 1.29 13.07 3.82
CA TYR A 63 0.49 13.03 2.61
C TYR A 63 1.10 13.91 1.54
N ARG A 64 1.44 13.33 0.40
CA ARG A 64 1.96 14.08 -0.74
C ARG A 64 0.87 14.87 -1.46
N ALA A 65 -0.38 14.40 -1.40
CA ALA A 65 -1.52 15.07 -2.00
C ALA A 65 -2.81 14.68 -1.28
N LEU A 66 -3.77 15.60 -1.27
CA LEU A 66 -5.15 15.37 -0.87
C LEU A 66 -6.09 15.60 -2.07
N SER A 67 -7.15 14.81 -2.15
CA SER A 67 -8.23 14.92 -3.14
C SER A 67 -9.60 14.76 -2.48
N SER A 68 -10.65 15.26 -3.13
CA SER A 68 -12.04 15.21 -2.61
C SER A 68 -12.15 15.82 -1.20
N VAL A 69 -11.45 16.92 -0.97
CA VAL A 69 -11.34 17.54 0.36
C VAL A 69 -12.63 18.24 0.72
N THR A 70 -13.18 17.89 1.87
CA THR A 70 -14.31 18.54 2.53
C THR A 70 -13.84 19.03 3.88
N ILE A 71 -14.02 20.33 4.13
CA ILE A 71 -13.62 20.96 5.38
C ILE A 71 -14.88 21.44 6.09
N THR A 72 -14.99 21.12 7.37
CA THR A 72 -16.13 21.52 8.21
C THR A 72 -15.62 22.27 9.44
N ASN A 73 -16.28 23.36 9.83
CA ASN A 73 -16.02 24.01 11.11
C ASN A 73 -16.42 23.04 12.23
N ALA A 74 -15.47 22.66 13.08
CA ALA A 74 -15.73 21.68 14.14
C ALA A 74 -16.61 22.24 15.26
N THR A 75 -16.78 23.56 15.36
CA THR A 75 -17.64 24.21 16.35
C THR A 75 -19.06 24.38 15.83
N GLY A 76 -19.22 24.90 14.61
CA GLY A 76 -20.51 25.23 14.00
C GLY A 76 -21.12 24.13 13.13
N GLY A 77 -20.32 23.14 12.72
CA GLY A 77 -20.74 22.06 11.81
C GLY A 77 -20.96 22.50 10.37
N GLU A 78 -20.66 23.76 10.03
CA GLU A 78 -20.80 24.27 8.66
C GLU A 78 -19.66 23.80 7.75
N THR A 79 -19.99 23.42 6.51
CA THR A 79 -18.97 23.14 5.50
C THR A 79 -18.34 24.45 5.05
N ILE A 80 -17.02 24.56 5.20
CA ILE A 80 -16.23 25.71 4.79
C ILE A 80 -16.06 25.64 3.27
N ALA A 81 -16.42 26.71 2.58
CA ALA A 81 -16.30 26.78 1.13
C ALA A 81 -14.83 26.85 0.69
N ALA A 82 -14.52 26.30 -0.48
CA ALA A 82 -13.16 26.27 -1.04
C ALA A 82 -12.56 27.65 -1.36
N GLY A 83 -13.32 28.74 -1.23
CA GLY A 83 -12.79 30.11 -1.33
C GLY A 83 -12.07 30.59 -0.06
N ASN A 84 -12.26 29.90 1.07
CA ASN A 84 -11.74 30.31 2.38
C ASN A 84 -10.44 29.57 2.74
N TYR A 85 -9.98 28.68 1.85
CA TYR A 85 -8.75 27.93 2.03
C TYR A 85 -8.12 27.52 0.70
N THR A 86 -6.80 27.42 0.69
CA THR A 86 -6.03 26.93 -0.45
C THR A 86 -5.30 25.66 -0.07
N ILE A 87 -5.45 24.62 -0.88
CA ILE A 87 -4.70 23.36 -0.71
C ILE A 87 -3.64 23.27 -1.80
N ALA A 88 -2.38 23.18 -1.39
CA ALA A 88 -1.27 22.93 -2.29
C ALA A 88 -0.69 21.53 -2.04
N ASN A 89 -0.77 20.69 -3.08
CA ASN A 89 -0.22 19.34 -3.06
C ASN A 89 1.26 19.34 -3.49
N ASN A 90 1.99 18.29 -3.14
CA ASN A 90 3.39 18.05 -3.47
C ASN A 90 4.34 19.20 -3.10
N GLN A 91 4.07 19.88 -1.98
CA GLN A 91 4.94 20.93 -1.46
C GLN A 91 6.12 20.33 -0.72
N VAL A 92 7.27 20.98 -0.75
CA VAL A 92 8.44 20.55 0.04
C VAL A 92 8.49 21.37 1.32
N VAL A 93 8.24 20.72 2.45
CA VAL A 93 8.29 21.33 3.78
C VAL A 93 9.36 20.62 4.58
N ASN A 94 10.38 21.36 5.04
CA ASN A 94 11.52 20.80 5.79
C ASN A 94 12.22 19.62 5.10
N GLY A 95 12.31 19.66 3.76
CA GLY A 95 13.00 18.63 2.97
C GLY A 95 12.17 17.37 2.66
N ALA A 96 10.90 17.30 3.07
CA ALA A 96 9.99 16.20 2.75
C ALA A 96 8.79 16.70 1.93
N LEU A 97 8.21 15.83 1.11
CA LEU A 97 6.94 16.12 0.44
C LEU A 97 5.80 16.18 1.46
N ALA A 98 4.92 17.15 1.31
CA ALA A 98 3.77 17.38 2.15
C ALA A 98 2.63 18.01 1.33
N THR A 99 1.44 17.97 1.90
CA THR A 99 0.32 18.79 1.45
C THR A 99 0.17 19.94 2.41
N THR A 100 -0.09 21.13 1.91
CA THR A 100 -0.28 22.31 2.74
C THR A 100 -1.68 22.84 2.59
N LEU A 101 -2.23 23.35 3.68
CA LEU A 101 -3.50 24.05 3.72
C LEU A 101 -3.25 25.45 4.25
N THR A 102 -3.59 26.44 3.45
CA THR A 102 -3.55 27.85 3.80
C THR A 102 -4.94 28.32 4.13
N VAL A 103 -5.08 29.08 5.21
CA VAL A 103 -6.34 29.77 5.53
C VAL A 103 -6.33 31.10 4.80
N ASP A 104 -7.33 31.35 3.96
CA ASP A 104 -7.39 32.56 3.13
C ASP A 104 -8.37 33.61 3.70
N ASP A 105 -9.21 33.21 4.66
CA ASP A 105 -10.18 34.09 5.33
C ASP A 105 -9.91 34.22 6.83
N ALA A 106 -9.88 35.47 7.30
CA ALA A 106 -9.67 35.81 8.70
C ALA A 106 -10.78 35.32 9.63
N GLU A 107 -12.01 35.13 9.13
CA GLU A 107 -13.13 34.59 9.91
C GLU A 107 -12.79 33.20 10.48
N TYR A 108 -12.08 32.39 9.71
CA TYR A 108 -11.78 31.00 10.08
C TYR A 108 -10.35 30.79 10.58
N ALA A 109 -9.62 31.87 10.82
CA ALA A 109 -8.28 31.82 11.42
C ALA A 109 -8.35 31.31 12.86
N SER A 110 -7.35 30.52 13.29
CA SER A 110 -7.26 29.97 14.66
C SER A 110 -8.48 29.15 15.10
N SER A 111 -9.26 28.65 14.15
CA SER A 111 -10.48 27.88 14.39
C SER A 111 -10.20 26.37 14.30
N LEU A 112 -11.06 25.56 14.91
CA LEU A 112 -10.97 24.11 14.81
C LEU A 112 -11.71 23.65 13.55
N TRP A 113 -11.00 22.99 12.62
CA TRP A 113 -11.58 22.42 11.40
C TRP A 113 -11.51 20.91 11.45
N ASN A 114 -12.57 20.25 10.99
CA ASN A 114 -12.53 18.85 10.59
C ASN A 114 -12.24 18.76 9.09
N VAL A 115 -11.15 18.09 8.72
CA VAL A 115 -10.74 17.85 7.34
C VAL A 115 -11.01 16.38 7.00
N ALA A 116 -11.98 16.16 6.11
CA ALA A 116 -12.26 14.87 5.50
C ALA A 116 -11.75 14.86 4.05
N ALA A 117 -10.85 13.95 3.70
CA ALA A 117 -10.24 13.89 2.38
C ALA A 117 -9.82 12.47 1.99
N THR A 118 -9.47 12.28 0.72
CA THR A 118 -8.72 11.11 0.25
C THR A 118 -7.26 11.50 0.11
N GLY A 119 -6.39 10.91 0.92
CA GLY A 119 -4.96 11.19 0.96
C GLY A 119 -4.14 10.20 0.14
N GLN A 120 -3.12 10.73 -0.54
CA GLN A 120 -2.04 9.96 -1.14
C GLN A 120 -0.87 9.95 -0.15
N PRO A 121 -0.52 8.79 0.44
CA PRO A 121 0.66 8.66 1.30
C PRO A 121 1.95 9.04 0.55
N LEU A 122 3.05 9.27 1.28
CA LEU A 122 4.35 9.56 0.67
C LEU A 122 4.87 8.43 -0.23
N THR A 123 4.52 7.18 0.09
CA THR A 123 4.84 5.98 -0.68
C THR A 123 4.00 5.83 -1.95
N TYR A 124 2.97 6.67 -2.13
CA TYR A 124 2.04 6.54 -3.24
C TYR A 124 2.70 6.81 -4.59
N ILE A 125 2.57 5.84 -5.49
CA ILE A 125 2.97 5.93 -6.89
C ILE A 125 1.93 6.76 -7.63
N ALA A 126 2.27 8.02 -7.95
CA ALA A 126 1.37 8.93 -8.66
C ALA A 126 1.04 8.46 -10.08
N ASP A 127 1.98 7.80 -10.75
CA ASP A 127 1.78 7.29 -12.10
C ASP A 127 0.87 6.05 -12.12
N SER A 128 -0.13 6.07 -13.01
CA SER A 128 -1.09 4.97 -13.15
C SER A 128 -0.45 3.69 -13.71
N GLY A 129 0.52 3.83 -14.61
CA GLY A 129 1.29 2.70 -15.14
C GLY A 129 2.15 2.04 -14.06
N GLY A 130 2.83 2.84 -13.24
CA GLY A 130 3.60 2.36 -12.10
C GLY A 130 2.75 1.58 -11.09
N ARG A 131 1.53 2.03 -10.81
CA ARG A 131 0.58 1.28 -9.94
C ARG A 131 0.15 -0.05 -10.55
N ALA A 132 -0.13 -0.07 -11.86
CA ALA A 132 -0.49 -1.29 -12.57
C ALA A 132 0.68 -2.30 -12.53
N MET A 133 1.90 -1.85 -12.80
CA MET A 133 3.10 -2.70 -12.73
C MET A 133 3.36 -3.22 -11.31
N ALA A 134 3.22 -2.37 -10.29
CA ALA A 134 3.36 -2.80 -8.90
C ALA A 134 2.34 -3.89 -8.53
N SER A 135 1.10 -3.78 -9.02
CA SER A 135 0.07 -4.80 -8.81
C SER A 135 0.43 -6.13 -9.50
N LEU A 136 1.03 -6.09 -10.69
CA LEU A 136 1.49 -7.28 -11.40
C LEU A 136 2.61 -8.02 -10.65
N ILE A 137 3.48 -7.32 -9.93
CA ILE A 137 4.53 -7.96 -9.11
C ILE A 137 3.91 -8.91 -8.09
N VAL A 138 2.83 -8.50 -7.43
CA VAL A 138 2.10 -9.33 -6.46
C VAL A 138 1.52 -10.57 -7.15
N ILE A 139 0.92 -10.40 -8.32
CA ILE A 139 0.34 -11.52 -9.09
C ILE A 139 1.43 -12.51 -9.51
N PHE A 140 2.54 -12.05 -10.08
CA PHE A 140 3.62 -12.94 -10.51
C PHE A 140 4.29 -13.66 -9.35
N PHE A 141 4.45 -13.00 -8.19
CA PHE A 141 5.00 -13.66 -7.01
C PHE A 141 4.06 -14.74 -6.46
N ALA A 142 2.75 -14.47 -6.44
CA ALA A 142 1.74 -15.47 -6.06
C ALA A 142 1.76 -16.68 -7.00
N LEU A 143 1.86 -16.44 -8.32
CA LEU A 143 1.98 -17.50 -9.32
C LEU A 143 3.25 -18.33 -9.13
N LEU A 144 4.39 -17.68 -8.82
CA LEU A 144 5.64 -18.38 -8.56
C LEU A 144 5.52 -19.35 -7.37
N ILE A 145 4.91 -18.92 -6.26
CA ILE A 145 4.66 -19.80 -5.11
C ILE A 145 3.76 -20.97 -5.52
N ALA A 146 2.70 -20.70 -6.29
CA ALA A 146 1.81 -21.74 -6.78
C ALA A 146 2.54 -22.77 -7.65
N PHE A 147 3.43 -22.32 -8.56
CA PHE A 147 4.26 -23.21 -9.38
C PHE A 147 5.20 -24.07 -8.52
N VAL A 148 5.86 -23.49 -7.52
CA VAL A 148 6.76 -24.24 -6.61
C VAL A 148 5.96 -25.27 -5.80
N ALA A 149 4.76 -24.92 -5.35
CA ALA A 149 3.89 -25.85 -4.62
C ALA A 149 3.38 -27.00 -5.49
N LEU A 150 3.16 -26.76 -6.79
CA LEU A 150 2.66 -27.75 -7.75
C LEU A 150 3.76 -28.60 -8.40
N GLU A 151 5.03 -28.18 -8.33
CA GLU A 151 6.17 -28.90 -8.93
C GLU A 151 6.19 -30.42 -8.63
N PRO A 152 6.02 -30.90 -7.38
CA PRO A 152 6.07 -32.33 -7.11
C PRO A 152 4.92 -33.10 -7.79
N THR A 153 3.71 -32.52 -7.85
CA THR A 153 2.55 -33.12 -8.53
C THR A 153 2.72 -33.14 -10.05
N LEU A 154 3.28 -32.07 -10.62
CA LEU A 154 3.56 -31.98 -12.06
C LEU A 154 4.65 -32.98 -12.46
N ARG A 155 5.72 -33.12 -11.67
CA ARG A 155 6.76 -34.13 -11.91
C ARG A 155 6.23 -35.55 -11.80
N SER A 156 5.39 -35.86 -10.81
CA SER A 156 4.81 -37.20 -10.68
C SER A 156 3.90 -37.56 -11.86
N GLY A 157 3.03 -36.63 -12.29
CA GLY A 157 2.15 -36.86 -13.43
C GLY A 157 2.88 -37.01 -14.77
N ILE A 158 3.97 -36.27 -14.99
CA ILE A 158 4.79 -36.40 -16.22
C ILE A 158 5.54 -37.74 -16.24
N LEU A 159 6.09 -38.19 -15.11
CA LEU A 159 6.77 -39.49 -15.04
C LEU A 159 5.80 -40.65 -15.31
N GLU A 160 4.62 -40.59 -14.72
CA GLU A 160 3.53 -41.55 -14.95
C GLU A 160 3.08 -41.57 -16.42
N ALA A 161 2.94 -40.40 -17.06
CA ALA A 161 2.59 -40.28 -18.48
C ALA A 161 3.69 -40.78 -19.44
N LEU A 162 4.96 -40.73 -19.02
CA LEU A 162 6.11 -41.24 -19.79
C LEU A 162 6.38 -42.74 -19.55
N GLY A 163 5.52 -43.43 -18.77
CA GLY A 163 5.61 -44.86 -18.53
C GLY A 163 6.86 -45.28 -17.74
N LYS A 164 7.41 -44.38 -16.92
CA LYS A 164 8.57 -44.63 -16.06
C LYS A 164 8.25 -44.48 -14.58
#